data_AF-A0A9D7E9R2-F1
#
_entry.id   AF-A0A9D7E9R2-F1
#
_cell.length_a   1.000
_cell.length_b   1.000
_cell.length_c   1.000
_cell.angle_alpha   90.00
_cell.angle_beta   90.00
_cell.angle_gamma   90.00
#
_symmetry.space_group_name_H-M   'P 1'
#
loop_
_entity.id
_entity.type
_entity.pdbx_description
1 polymer ?
#
loop_
_entity_poly.entity_id
_entity_poly.type
_entity_poly.pdbx_seq_one_letter_code
_entity_poly.pdbx_strand_id
1 'polypeptide(L)'
;MARRRQRNRPRPLRNALIVLLVSIATAELSPYALGRFLGYGAFDRDDVQASLGTALSVDTVRTERPAEEYLGDHFLHPYLGYVSVPLNDRNRFGLPGADPVMPASPDTVNMALLGGSVAMGLHTFSEQRLIKGLQRIPRFKGKPFRVTVFALGGFKQPQPLLALNYFLAQGAHYDVILTLDGFNDIVLPFCDNVGFGVFPSFPRHWNMYSRKRLDPRAERVLAERFFLAEQREQRRSEMAASIWRHSNLALLLWNARDRRDATALAELEDRLRSALATQDKDLQVTGPPAPFSDTAAFFSAQADMWMRSSLQVAALAKDHGALYAHFLQPNQYVPGSKPIGPKEAAVALVEGPFCYGDAVKRGYPMLIDRGKRLTEAGVLFED
;
A
#
# COMPACT_ATOMS: atom_id res chain seq x y z
N MET A 1 35.53 70.38 -43.19
CA MET A 1 35.61 69.06 -42.53
C MET A 1 35.24 69.20 -41.06
N ALA A 2 34.06 68.77 -40.63
CA ALA A 2 33.75 68.63 -39.20
C ALA A 2 32.86 67.38 -38.99
N ARG A 3 33.47 66.33 -38.45
CA ARG A 3 32.80 65.05 -38.15
C ARG A 3 31.80 65.25 -37.02
N ARG A 4 30.50 65.11 -37.31
CA ARG A 4 29.44 64.97 -36.28
C ARG A 4 29.65 63.64 -35.54
N ARG A 5 30.13 63.71 -34.29
CA ARG A 5 30.14 62.58 -33.34
C ARG A 5 28.70 62.18 -33.02
N GLN A 6 28.26 61.06 -33.56
CA GLN A 6 27.03 60.40 -33.18
C GLN A 6 27.21 59.88 -31.75
N ARG A 7 26.65 60.60 -30.76
CA ARG A 7 26.60 60.13 -29.37
C ARG A 7 25.67 58.91 -29.32
N ASN A 8 26.25 57.72 -29.24
CA ASN A 8 25.57 56.49 -28.85
C ASN A 8 24.92 56.72 -27.48
N ARG A 9 23.62 57.04 -27.45
CA ARG A 9 22.84 56.97 -26.23
C ARG A 9 22.86 55.52 -25.74
N PRO A 10 23.10 55.27 -24.45
CA PRO A 10 23.15 53.92 -23.92
C PRO A 10 21.79 53.24 -24.15
N ARG A 11 21.80 51.91 -24.23
CA ARG A 11 20.66 51.04 -24.50
C ARG A 11 20.02 50.61 -23.17
N PRO A 12 19.24 51.43 -22.45
CA PRO A 12 18.70 51.08 -21.12
C PRO A 12 17.85 49.81 -21.18
N LEU A 13 17.10 49.61 -22.26
CA LEU A 13 16.32 48.39 -22.52
C LEU A 13 17.19 47.13 -22.61
N ARG A 14 18.39 47.22 -23.21
CA ARG A 14 19.32 46.09 -23.30
C ARG A 14 19.88 45.74 -21.93
N ASN A 15 20.29 46.74 -21.15
CA ASN A 15 20.84 46.49 -19.81
C ASN A 15 19.77 45.95 -18.87
N ALA A 16 18.54 46.46 -18.93
CA ALA A 16 17.41 45.93 -18.18
C ALA A 16 17.09 44.47 -18.56
N LEU A 17 17.11 44.14 -19.86
CA LEU A 17 16.90 42.77 -20.32
C LEU A 17 17.99 41.81 -19.84
N ILE A 18 19.26 42.23 -19.86
CA ILE A 18 20.38 41.43 -19.35
C ILE A 18 20.19 41.15 -17.86
N VAL A 19 19.87 42.18 -17.06
CA VAL A 19 19.62 42.01 -15.62
C VAL A 19 18.47 41.03 -15.38
N LEU A 20 17.36 41.16 -16.13
CA LEU A 20 16.22 40.24 -16.00
C LEU A 20 16.61 38.79 -16.32
N LEU A 21 17.33 38.56 -17.42
CA LEU A 21 17.78 37.21 -17.82
C LEU A 21 18.73 36.60 -16.80
N VAL A 22 19.67 37.39 -16.26
CA VAL A 22 20.60 36.93 -15.21
C VAL A 22 19.84 36.60 -13.92
N SER A 23 18.86 37.41 -13.53
CA SER A 23 18.02 37.13 -12.36
C SER A 23 17.22 35.84 -12.52
N ILE A 24 16.61 35.61 -13.69
CA ILE A 24 15.89 34.36 -13.99
C ILE A 24 16.85 33.16 -13.97
N ALA A 25 17.99 33.25 -14.66
CA ALA A 25 18.97 32.17 -14.67
C ALA A 25 19.51 31.86 -13.26
N THR A 26 19.75 32.89 -12.45
CA THR A 26 20.19 32.73 -11.06
C THR A 26 19.10 32.05 -10.23
N ALA A 27 17.85 32.49 -10.36
CA ALA A 27 16.71 31.86 -9.69
C ALA A 27 16.57 30.38 -10.07
N GLU A 28 16.72 30.03 -11.35
CA GLU A 28 16.57 28.65 -11.86
C GLU A 28 17.77 27.74 -11.54
N LEU A 29 18.95 28.29 -11.30
CA LEU A 29 20.15 27.55 -10.88
C LEU A 29 20.28 27.46 -9.35
N SER A 30 19.70 28.40 -8.62
CA SER A 30 19.77 28.44 -7.15
C SER A 30 19.32 27.15 -6.45
N PRO A 31 18.33 26.37 -6.93
CA PRO A 31 17.90 25.15 -6.26
C PRO A 31 18.98 24.08 -6.14
N TYR A 32 19.88 23.97 -7.12
CA TYR A 32 20.99 23.01 -7.07
C TYR A 32 22.00 23.32 -5.98
N ALA A 33 22.11 24.60 -5.58
CA ALA A 33 22.92 25.03 -4.44
C ALA A 33 22.13 25.03 -3.13
N LEU A 34 20.89 25.55 -3.15
CA LEU A 34 20.07 25.76 -1.96
C LEU A 34 19.42 24.48 -1.42
N GLY A 35 19.16 23.47 -2.25
CA GLY A 35 18.54 22.22 -1.82
C GLY A 35 19.26 21.56 -0.64
N ARG A 36 20.61 21.63 -0.63
CA ARG A 36 21.43 21.09 0.46
C ARG A 36 21.29 21.89 1.76
N PHE A 37 21.21 23.22 1.67
CA PHE A 37 21.10 24.09 2.84
C PHE A 37 19.76 23.98 3.55
N LEU A 38 18.71 23.62 2.82
CA LEU A 38 17.38 23.42 3.39
C LEU A 38 17.19 22.00 3.95
N GLY A 39 18.25 21.19 4.04
CA GLY A 39 18.21 19.83 4.60
C GLY A 39 17.57 18.80 3.67
N TYR A 40 17.46 19.09 2.37
CA TYR A 40 16.68 18.29 1.42
C TYR A 40 17.50 17.38 0.51
N GLY A 41 18.82 17.32 0.67
CA GLY A 41 19.73 16.65 -0.27
C GLY A 41 20.04 17.52 -1.50
N ALA A 42 20.63 16.95 -2.54
CA ALA A 42 20.75 17.66 -3.81
C ALA A 42 19.36 17.78 -4.46
N PHE A 43 19.00 18.97 -4.93
CA PHE A 43 17.77 19.14 -5.70
C PHE A 43 17.89 18.34 -7.01
N ASP A 44 16.97 17.41 -7.21
CA ASP A 44 16.81 16.65 -8.45
C ASP A 44 15.45 17.03 -9.05
N ARG A 45 15.50 17.66 -10.23
CA ARG A 45 14.32 18.11 -10.94
C ARG A 45 13.44 16.93 -11.35
N ASP A 46 14.05 15.87 -11.86
CA ASP A 46 13.33 14.75 -12.44
C ASP A 46 12.60 13.97 -11.33
N ASP A 47 13.22 13.82 -10.16
CA ASP A 47 12.56 13.25 -8.99
C ASP A 47 11.37 14.09 -8.51
N VAL A 48 11.52 15.41 -8.43
CA VAL A 48 10.43 16.30 -8.00
C VAL A 48 9.32 16.35 -9.05
N GLN A 49 9.64 16.39 -10.34
CA GLN A 49 8.65 16.30 -11.40
C GLN A 49 7.98 14.93 -11.44
N ALA A 50 8.71 13.85 -11.18
CA ALA A 50 8.13 12.53 -11.01
C ALA A 50 7.15 12.53 -9.84
N SER A 51 7.45 13.21 -8.73
CA SER A 51 6.51 13.32 -7.59
C SER A 51 5.24 14.13 -7.91
N LEU A 52 5.29 15.02 -8.90
CA LEU A 52 4.11 15.72 -9.45
C LEU A 52 3.35 14.85 -10.47
N GLY A 53 4.09 14.03 -11.23
CA GLY A 53 3.57 13.13 -12.27
C GLY A 53 3.12 11.76 -11.75
N THR A 54 3.52 11.38 -10.53
CA THR A 54 2.87 10.35 -9.72
C THR A 54 1.57 10.90 -9.16
N ALA A 55 0.68 11.30 -10.06
CA ALA A 55 -0.67 10.80 -9.92
C ALA A 55 -0.63 9.34 -10.38
N LEU A 56 -1.33 8.45 -9.67
CA LEU A 56 -1.88 7.25 -10.31
C LEU A 56 -2.39 7.66 -11.70
N SER A 57 -1.92 7.00 -12.77
CA SER A 57 -2.16 7.41 -14.17
C SER A 57 -3.56 8.00 -14.39
N VAL A 58 -3.64 9.32 -14.53
CA VAL A 58 -4.87 10.03 -14.87
C VAL A 58 -4.96 10.05 -16.39
N ASP A 59 -5.58 9.02 -16.95
CA ASP A 59 -6.15 9.08 -18.30
C ASP A 59 -7.68 9.09 -18.17
N THR A 60 -8.22 10.30 -18.39
CA THR A 60 -9.59 10.71 -18.71
C THR A 60 -10.81 9.93 -18.15
N VAL A 61 -11.58 10.67 -17.34
CA VAL A 61 -12.99 10.43 -16.96
C VAL A 61 -13.23 9.23 -16.04
N ARG A 62 -12.87 9.40 -14.76
CA ARG A 62 -13.70 8.97 -13.63
C ARG A 62 -13.24 9.71 -12.38
N THR A 63 -14.21 10.20 -11.63
CA THR A 63 -14.05 10.89 -10.35
C THR A 63 -13.29 10.01 -9.37
N GLU A 64 -11.99 10.25 -9.16
CA GLU A 64 -11.20 9.48 -8.20
C GLU A 64 -10.44 10.41 -7.26
N ARG A 65 -10.67 10.17 -5.96
CA ARG A 65 -10.05 10.84 -4.82
C ARG A 65 -8.60 10.36 -4.64
N PRO A 66 -7.74 11.16 -3.98
CA PRO A 66 -6.33 10.81 -3.76
C PRO A 66 -6.14 9.49 -3.01
N ALA A 67 -5.04 8.82 -3.32
CA ALA A 67 -4.63 7.48 -2.89
C ALA A 67 -4.44 7.24 -1.36
N GLU A 68 -4.88 8.15 -0.49
CA GLU A 68 -4.57 8.16 0.95
C GLU A 68 -5.81 8.01 1.87
N GLU A 69 -6.97 7.62 1.34
CA GLU A 69 -8.21 7.37 2.09
C GLU A 69 -8.30 5.92 2.63
N TYR A 70 -7.19 5.34 3.12
CA TYR A 70 -7.10 3.92 3.55
C TYR A 70 -8.24 3.45 4.49
N LEU A 71 -8.79 4.35 5.33
CA LEU A 71 -9.96 4.04 6.18
C LEU A 71 -11.29 4.52 5.58
N GLY A 72 -11.31 5.64 4.86
CA GLY A 72 -12.55 6.20 4.28
C GLY A 72 -13.04 5.43 3.06
N ASP A 73 -12.14 4.70 2.40
CA ASP A 73 -12.47 3.79 1.31
C ASP A 73 -12.97 2.43 1.80
N HIS A 74 -13.05 2.18 3.11
CA HIS A 74 -13.47 0.90 3.65
C HIS A 74 -14.80 1.00 4.42
N PHE A 75 -15.62 -0.04 4.33
CA PHE A 75 -16.76 -0.24 5.21
C PHE A 75 -16.68 -1.60 5.92
N LEU A 76 -17.36 -1.71 7.07
CA LEU A 76 -17.33 -2.92 7.88
C LEU A 76 -18.06 -4.06 7.15
N HIS A 77 -17.35 -5.18 6.92
CA HIS A 77 -17.95 -6.39 6.37
C HIS A 77 -18.17 -7.40 7.50
N PRO A 78 -19.38 -7.97 7.64
CA PRO A 78 -19.75 -8.79 8.81
C PRO A 78 -18.85 -10.02 9.02
N TYR A 79 -18.27 -10.56 7.94
CA TYR A 79 -17.39 -11.73 8.00
C TYR A 79 -15.91 -11.44 7.77
N LEU A 80 -15.59 -10.35 7.06
CA LEU A 80 -14.24 -10.09 6.57
C LEU A 80 -13.54 -8.97 7.35
N GLY A 81 -14.24 -8.41 8.34
CA GLY A 81 -13.80 -7.22 9.06
C GLY A 81 -14.12 -5.96 8.26
N TYR A 82 -13.47 -5.79 7.12
CA TYR A 82 -13.71 -4.67 6.22
C TYR A 82 -13.52 -5.06 4.76
N VAL A 83 -14.17 -4.31 3.86
CA VAL A 83 -13.95 -4.35 2.41
C VAL A 83 -13.98 -2.92 1.87
N SER A 84 -13.54 -2.72 0.63
CA SER A 84 -13.56 -1.39 0.02
C SER A 84 -14.98 -0.97 -0.37
N VAL A 85 -15.31 0.32 -0.33
CA VAL A 85 -16.54 0.84 -0.93
C VAL A 85 -16.55 0.43 -2.40
N PRO A 86 -17.68 -0.07 -2.97
CA PRO A 86 -17.74 -0.57 -4.34
C PRO A 86 -17.77 0.60 -5.34
N LEU A 87 -16.71 1.39 -5.37
CA LEU A 87 -16.43 2.42 -6.36
C LEU A 87 -15.24 1.93 -7.19
N ASN A 88 -15.14 2.37 -8.44
CA ASN A 88 -14.00 2.13 -9.33
C ASN A 88 -13.81 0.67 -9.78
N ASP A 89 -12.60 0.11 -9.58
CA ASP A 89 -12.09 -1.20 -10.01
C ASP A 89 -12.51 -2.37 -9.08
N ARG A 90 -13.49 -2.12 -8.20
CA ARG A 90 -14.00 -3.08 -7.22
C ARG A 90 -15.29 -3.73 -7.68
N ASN A 91 -15.43 -5.03 -7.42
CA ASN A 91 -16.68 -5.75 -7.63
C ASN A 91 -17.73 -5.34 -6.58
N ARG A 92 -18.96 -5.85 -6.73
CA ARG A 92 -20.10 -5.51 -5.86
C ARG A 92 -19.93 -5.88 -4.37
N PHE A 93 -18.89 -6.65 -4.02
CA PHE A 93 -18.54 -7.00 -2.64
C PHE A 93 -17.37 -6.17 -2.10
N GLY A 94 -16.91 -5.15 -2.83
CA GLY A 94 -15.82 -4.28 -2.37
C GLY A 94 -14.43 -4.91 -2.50
N LEU A 95 -14.29 -5.94 -3.35
CA LEU A 95 -13.03 -6.65 -3.59
C LEU A 95 -12.55 -6.39 -5.02
N PRO A 96 -11.24 -6.39 -5.30
CA PRO A 96 -10.74 -6.21 -6.66
C PRO A 96 -11.02 -7.41 -7.58
N GLY A 97 -10.98 -7.15 -8.89
CA GLY A 97 -11.12 -8.16 -9.92
C GLY A 97 -12.58 -8.54 -10.23
N ALA A 98 -12.76 -9.73 -10.79
CA ALA A 98 -14.05 -10.27 -11.22
C ALA A 98 -15.03 -10.48 -10.04
N ASP A 99 -16.32 -10.62 -10.36
CA ASP A 99 -17.34 -11.00 -9.37
C ASP A 99 -16.95 -12.32 -8.68
N PRO A 100 -17.06 -12.44 -7.35
CA PRO A 100 -16.60 -13.61 -6.62
C PRO A 100 -17.61 -14.77 -6.64
N VAL A 101 -18.83 -14.58 -7.15
CA VAL A 101 -19.83 -15.66 -7.24
C VAL A 101 -20.00 -16.03 -8.70
N MET A 102 -19.13 -16.91 -9.19
CA MET A 102 -19.13 -17.40 -10.56
C MET A 102 -19.35 -18.91 -10.59
N PRO A 103 -20.25 -19.43 -11.45
CA PRO A 103 -20.42 -20.86 -11.63
C PRO A 103 -19.22 -21.46 -12.36
N ALA A 104 -19.09 -22.79 -12.27
CA ALA A 104 -18.15 -23.55 -13.08
C ALA A 104 -18.47 -23.39 -14.58
N SER A 105 -17.43 -23.36 -15.42
CA SER A 105 -17.58 -23.34 -16.87
C SER A 105 -16.44 -24.12 -17.52
N PRO A 106 -16.70 -24.93 -18.55
CA PRO A 106 -15.62 -25.61 -19.29
C PRO A 106 -14.73 -24.64 -20.06
N ASP A 107 -15.26 -23.46 -20.42
CA ASP A 107 -14.63 -22.51 -21.34
C ASP A 107 -13.81 -21.42 -20.64
N THR A 108 -14.00 -21.24 -19.33
CA THR A 108 -13.29 -20.21 -18.55
C THR A 108 -12.61 -20.80 -17.34
N VAL A 109 -11.52 -20.19 -16.88
CA VAL A 109 -10.85 -20.55 -15.63
C VAL A 109 -11.20 -19.50 -14.58
N ASN A 110 -11.92 -19.89 -13.53
CA ASN A 110 -12.18 -19.03 -12.40
C ASN A 110 -11.01 -19.14 -11.42
N MET A 111 -10.38 -18.01 -11.12
CA MET A 111 -9.20 -17.97 -10.27
C MET A 111 -9.43 -17.07 -9.06
N ALA A 112 -9.10 -17.57 -7.87
CA ALA A 112 -9.02 -16.76 -6.65
C ALA A 112 -7.56 -16.45 -6.32
N LEU A 113 -7.26 -15.17 -6.09
CA LEU A 113 -5.96 -14.70 -5.58
C LEU A 113 -6.12 -14.16 -4.16
N LEU A 114 -5.53 -14.84 -3.18
CA LEU A 114 -5.64 -14.56 -1.75
C LEU A 114 -4.39 -13.82 -1.26
N GLY A 115 -4.57 -12.89 -0.33
CA GLY A 115 -3.46 -12.29 0.40
C GLY A 115 -3.69 -10.84 0.86
N GLY A 116 -2.63 -10.06 0.86
CA GLY A 116 -2.63 -8.64 1.23
C GLY A 116 -2.41 -7.68 0.06
N SER A 117 -1.87 -6.49 0.36
CA SER A 117 -1.55 -5.46 -0.64
C SER A 117 -0.65 -5.94 -1.77
N VAL A 118 0.27 -6.86 -1.51
CA VAL A 118 1.15 -7.40 -2.55
C VAL A 118 0.41 -8.33 -3.51
N ALA A 119 -0.53 -9.16 -3.02
CA ALA A 119 -1.40 -9.96 -3.87
C ALA A 119 -2.33 -9.06 -4.71
N MET A 120 -2.87 -8.00 -4.12
CA MET A 120 -3.61 -6.98 -4.86
C MET A 120 -2.74 -6.32 -5.96
N GLY A 121 -1.51 -5.93 -5.63
CA GLY A 121 -0.56 -5.37 -6.59
C GLY A 121 -0.17 -6.36 -7.71
N LEU A 122 -0.04 -7.65 -7.40
CA LEU A 122 0.20 -8.69 -8.41
C LEU A 122 -0.92 -8.73 -9.46
N HIS A 123 -2.18 -8.62 -9.02
CA HIS A 123 -3.31 -8.46 -9.94
C HIS A 123 -3.21 -7.15 -10.73
N THR A 124 -3.08 -6.01 -10.06
CA THR A 124 -3.06 -4.69 -10.71
C THR A 124 -1.95 -4.54 -11.75
N PHE A 125 -0.73 -4.99 -11.45
CA PHE A 125 0.45 -4.69 -12.27
C PHE A 125 0.97 -5.88 -13.08
N SER A 126 0.53 -7.11 -12.80
CA SER A 126 1.19 -8.30 -13.33
C SER A 126 0.25 -9.48 -13.61
N GLU A 127 -1.07 -9.28 -13.58
CA GLU A 127 -2.05 -10.33 -13.87
C GLU A 127 -1.77 -11.04 -15.20
N GLN A 128 -1.51 -10.29 -16.27
CA GLN A 128 -1.30 -10.89 -17.59
C GLN A 128 -0.06 -11.78 -17.65
N ARG A 129 0.98 -11.48 -16.86
CA ARG A 129 2.16 -12.33 -16.74
C ARG A 129 1.84 -13.60 -15.95
N LEU A 130 1.04 -13.48 -14.89
CA LEU A 130 0.57 -14.60 -14.08
C LEU A 130 -0.29 -15.57 -14.93
N ILE A 131 -1.28 -15.04 -15.67
CA ILE A 131 -2.13 -15.81 -16.57
C ILE A 131 -1.31 -16.55 -17.63
N LYS A 132 -0.35 -15.87 -18.29
CA LYS A 132 0.54 -16.52 -19.27
C LYS A 132 1.34 -17.67 -18.66
N GLY A 133 1.73 -17.57 -17.39
CA GLY A 133 2.37 -18.66 -16.65
C GLY A 133 1.42 -19.85 -16.46
N LEU A 134 0.21 -19.59 -15.96
CA LEU A 134 -0.81 -20.61 -15.72
C LEU A 134 -1.28 -21.31 -17.02
N GLN A 135 -1.35 -20.58 -18.14
CA GLN A 135 -1.68 -21.13 -19.45
C GLN A 135 -0.65 -22.12 -20.01
N ARG A 136 0.54 -22.26 -19.38
CA ARG A 136 1.49 -23.33 -19.69
C ARG A 136 1.02 -24.70 -19.17
N ILE A 137 0.13 -24.71 -18.19
CA ILE A 137 -0.48 -25.93 -17.68
C ILE A 137 -1.50 -26.43 -18.72
N PRO A 138 -1.40 -27.67 -19.24
CA PRO A 138 -2.23 -28.14 -20.34
C PRO A 138 -3.74 -27.91 -20.18
N ARG A 139 -4.29 -28.11 -18.96
CA ARG A 139 -5.73 -27.93 -18.68
C ARG A 139 -6.23 -26.48 -18.76
N PHE A 140 -5.33 -25.49 -18.70
CA PHE A 140 -5.67 -24.06 -18.74
C PHE A 140 -5.25 -23.39 -20.05
N LYS A 141 -4.60 -24.13 -20.95
CA LYS A 141 -4.07 -23.59 -22.21
C LYS A 141 -5.20 -23.01 -23.07
N GLY A 142 -5.02 -21.75 -23.49
CA GLY A 142 -5.95 -21.05 -24.38
C GLY A 142 -7.26 -20.61 -23.73
N LYS A 143 -7.50 -20.91 -22.44
CA LYS A 143 -8.71 -20.49 -21.75
C LYS A 143 -8.58 -19.06 -21.22
N PRO A 144 -9.64 -18.23 -21.29
CA PRO A 144 -9.71 -16.96 -20.58
C PRO A 144 -9.82 -17.18 -19.06
N PHE A 145 -9.22 -16.27 -18.30
CA PHE A 145 -9.25 -16.28 -16.84
C PHE A 145 -10.20 -15.20 -16.32
N ARG A 146 -10.96 -15.55 -15.28
CA ARG A 146 -11.72 -14.61 -14.45
C ARG A 146 -11.06 -14.58 -13.08
N VAL A 147 -10.29 -13.52 -12.81
CA VAL A 147 -9.50 -13.40 -11.59
C VAL A 147 -10.28 -12.60 -10.55
N THR A 148 -10.67 -13.26 -9.48
CA THR A 148 -11.24 -12.64 -8.28
C THR A 148 -10.14 -12.49 -7.24
N VAL A 149 -10.04 -11.33 -6.60
CA VAL A 149 -8.97 -11.05 -5.65
C VAL A 149 -9.52 -10.96 -4.23
N PHE A 150 -9.20 -11.96 -3.41
CA PHE A 150 -9.45 -12.01 -1.97
C PHE A 150 -8.28 -11.39 -1.21
N ALA A 151 -7.94 -10.17 -1.61
CA ALA A 151 -6.84 -9.42 -1.05
C ALA A 151 -7.18 -7.93 -1.04
N LEU A 152 -6.90 -7.29 0.09
CA LEU A 152 -6.91 -5.84 0.25
C LEU A 152 -5.66 -5.42 1.00
N GLY A 153 -5.38 -4.11 0.98
CA GLY A 153 -4.42 -3.53 1.91
C GLY A 153 -4.72 -4.05 3.32
N GLY A 154 -3.66 -4.48 4.02
CA GLY A 154 -3.78 -4.90 5.41
C GLY A 154 -4.47 -6.23 5.71
N PHE A 155 -4.99 -6.92 4.69
CA PHE A 155 -5.55 -8.26 4.89
C PHE A 155 -4.46 -9.22 5.37
N LYS A 156 -4.83 -10.04 6.36
CA LYS A 156 -4.05 -11.14 6.91
C LYS A 156 -4.97 -12.30 7.25
N GLN A 157 -4.42 -13.49 7.46
CA GLN A 157 -5.22 -14.62 7.89
C GLN A 157 -5.92 -14.31 9.23
N PRO A 158 -7.19 -14.73 9.39
CA PRO A 158 -7.94 -15.61 8.49
C PRO A 158 -8.78 -14.87 7.42
N GLN A 159 -8.60 -13.57 7.16
CA GLN A 159 -9.51 -12.81 6.28
C GLN A 159 -9.62 -13.40 4.86
N PRO A 160 -8.54 -13.73 4.13
CA PRO A 160 -8.65 -14.34 2.79
C PRO A 160 -9.28 -15.74 2.83
N LEU A 161 -8.98 -16.55 3.85
CA LEU A 161 -9.63 -17.85 4.08
C LEU A 161 -11.14 -17.69 4.27
N LEU A 162 -11.56 -16.73 5.10
CA LEU A 162 -12.97 -16.46 5.34
C LEU A 162 -13.69 -15.97 4.08
N ALA A 163 -13.01 -15.16 3.25
CA ALA A 163 -13.55 -14.73 1.96
C ALA A 163 -13.77 -15.93 1.04
N LEU A 164 -12.77 -16.80 0.87
CA LEU A 164 -12.90 -18.01 0.06
C LEU A 164 -14.08 -18.87 0.53
N ASN A 165 -14.13 -19.19 1.82
CA ASN A 165 -15.20 -20.02 2.37
C ASN A 165 -16.59 -19.38 2.20
N TYR A 166 -16.69 -18.07 2.44
CA TYR A 166 -17.94 -17.31 2.28
C TYR A 166 -18.48 -17.35 0.85
N PHE A 167 -17.61 -17.24 -0.17
CA PHE A 167 -18.06 -17.28 -1.56
C PHE A 167 -18.28 -18.70 -2.09
N LEU A 168 -17.50 -19.69 -1.64
CA LEU A 168 -17.80 -21.10 -1.90
C LEU A 168 -19.20 -21.47 -1.35
N ALA A 169 -19.54 -21.02 -0.13
CA ALA A 169 -20.87 -21.24 0.46
C ALA A 169 -22.01 -20.57 -0.33
N GLN A 170 -21.72 -19.54 -1.13
CA GLN A 170 -22.69 -18.90 -2.04
C GLN A 170 -22.75 -19.57 -3.43
N GLY A 171 -22.04 -20.67 -3.63
CA GLY A 171 -22.04 -21.41 -4.89
C GLY A 171 -20.97 -20.96 -5.90
N ALA A 172 -19.97 -20.20 -5.46
CA ALA A 172 -18.82 -19.91 -6.30
C ALA A 172 -18.00 -21.19 -6.60
N HIS A 173 -17.38 -21.22 -7.79
CA HIS A 173 -16.44 -22.26 -8.20
C HIS A 173 -15.11 -21.63 -8.60
N TYR A 174 -14.01 -22.22 -8.14
CA TYR A 174 -12.64 -21.80 -8.47
C TYR A 174 -11.84 -22.98 -8.98
N ASP A 175 -11.22 -22.84 -10.15
CA ASP A 175 -10.32 -23.83 -10.74
C ASP A 175 -8.88 -23.69 -10.22
N VAL A 176 -8.52 -22.47 -9.80
CA VAL A 176 -7.20 -22.11 -9.30
C VAL A 176 -7.35 -21.20 -8.09
N ILE A 177 -6.63 -21.51 -7.02
CA ILE A 177 -6.51 -20.70 -5.81
C ILE A 177 -5.03 -20.47 -5.59
N LEU A 178 -4.59 -19.22 -5.62
CA LEU A 178 -3.21 -18.84 -5.29
C LEU A 178 -3.21 -17.98 -4.03
N THR A 179 -2.28 -18.24 -3.11
CA THR A 179 -2.06 -17.38 -1.93
C THR A 179 -0.69 -16.71 -2.02
N LEU A 180 -0.64 -15.40 -1.77
CA LEU A 180 0.58 -14.61 -1.61
C LEU A 180 0.45 -13.72 -0.36
N ASP A 181 0.95 -14.19 0.77
CA ASP A 181 0.76 -13.56 2.08
C ASP A 181 1.93 -13.85 3.06
N GLY A 182 1.72 -13.63 4.38
CA GLY A 182 2.70 -13.89 5.43
C GLY A 182 3.23 -12.61 6.09
N PHE A 183 3.52 -11.56 5.32
CA PHE A 183 4.00 -10.29 5.87
C PHE A 183 3.01 -9.70 6.89
N ASN A 184 1.75 -9.54 6.46
CA ASN A 184 0.73 -8.92 7.30
C ASN A 184 0.39 -9.76 8.52
N ASP A 185 0.51 -11.08 8.43
CA ASP A 185 0.25 -12.06 9.50
C ASP A 185 1.23 -11.94 10.67
N ILE A 186 2.46 -11.49 10.39
CA ILE A 186 3.49 -11.28 11.41
C ILE A 186 3.53 -9.83 11.87
N VAL A 187 3.48 -8.89 10.92
CA VAL A 187 3.75 -7.48 11.20
C VAL A 187 2.56 -6.78 11.85
N LEU A 188 1.37 -6.89 11.27
CA LEU A 188 0.24 -6.08 11.70
C LEU A 188 -0.30 -6.48 13.08
N PRO A 189 -0.37 -7.77 13.46
CA PRO A 189 -0.71 -8.13 14.82
C PRO A 189 0.24 -7.48 15.85
N PHE A 190 1.53 -7.42 15.55
CA PHE A 190 2.53 -6.85 16.45
C PHE A 190 2.47 -5.31 16.52
N CYS A 191 2.44 -4.65 15.36
CA CYS A 191 2.61 -3.20 15.27
C CYS A 191 1.29 -2.41 15.32
N ASP A 192 0.18 -3.02 14.89
CA ASP A 192 -1.11 -2.35 14.70
C ASP A 192 -2.20 -2.85 15.67
N ASN A 193 -2.05 -4.03 16.29
CA ASN A 193 -3.06 -4.58 17.19
C ASN A 193 -2.62 -4.62 18.67
N VAL A 194 -1.49 -5.27 18.98
CA VAL A 194 -1.05 -5.50 20.36
C VAL A 194 -0.88 -4.20 21.15
N GLY A 195 -0.29 -3.16 20.56
CA GLY A 195 -0.11 -1.85 21.21
C GLY A 195 -1.43 -1.17 21.63
N PHE A 196 -2.54 -1.54 20.99
CA PHE A 196 -3.87 -1.04 21.34
C PHE A 196 -4.67 -2.00 22.22
N GLY A 197 -4.12 -3.16 22.58
CA GLY A 197 -4.84 -4.23 23.29
C GLY A 197 -5.88 -4.93 22.42
N VAL A 198 -5.73 -4.88 21.10
CA VAL A 198 -6.59 -5.58 20.14
C VAL A 198 -6.10 -7.02 19.99
N PHE A 199 -7.03 -7.96 19.96
CA PHE A 199 -6.74 -9.38 19.75
C PHE A 199 -5.94 -9.57 18.45
N PRO A 200 -4.77 -10.22 18.48
CA PRO A 200 -3.85 -10.27 17.33
C PRO A 200 -4.46 -10.77 16.02
N SER A 201 -5.41 -11.71 16.07
CA SER A 201 -6.07 -12.24 14.87
C SER A 201 -7.16 -11.32 14.29
N PHE A 202 -7.61 -10.28 14.99
CA PHE A 202 -8.55 -9.31 14.44
C PHE A 202 -7.94 -8.52 13.28
N PRO A 203 -8.77 -7.97 12.37
CA PRO A 203 -8.29 -7.13 11.27
C PRO A 203 -7.40 -5.99 11.77
N ARG A 204 -6.48 -5.50 10.94
CA ARG A 204 -5.73 -4.30 11.31
C ARG A 204 -6.69 -3.12 11.52
N HIS A 205 -6.29 -2.18 12.38
CA HIS A 205 -7.11 -1.01 12.73
C HIS A 205 -8.51 -1.37 13.20
N TRP A 206 -8.73 -2.59 13.73
CA TRP A 206 -10.03 -3.00 14.25
C TRP A 206 -10.53 -2.06 15.35
N ASN A 207 -9.61 -1.53 16.16
CA ASN A 207 -9.88 -0.50 17.15
C ASN A 207 -10.48 0.79 16.57
N MET A 208 -10.46 1.01 15.26
CA MET A 208 -11.16 2.11 14.59
C MET A 208 -12.47 1.62 13.98
N TYR A 209 -12.44 0.52 13.23
CA TYR A 209 -13.62 -0.02 12.54
C TYR A 209 -14.75 -0.44 13.47
N SER A 210 -14.42 -1.04 14.61
CA SER A 210 -15.42 -1.63 15.50
C SER A 210 -16.01 -0.63 16.48
N ARG A 211 -15.56 0.62 16.50
CA ARG A 211 -16.11 1.61 17.42
C ARG A 211 -17.50 2.05 16.96
N LYS A 212 -18.46 2.02 17.89
CA LYS A 212 -19.81 2.58 17.66
C LYS A 212 -19.80 4.11 17.56
N ARG A 213 -18.84 4.75 18.21
CA ARG A 213 -18.60 6.21 18.20
C ARG A 213 -17.10 6.46 18.40
N LEU A 214 -16.56 7.45 17.70
CA LEU A 214 -15.22 7.93 17.96
C LEU A 214 -15.27 8.93 19.14
N ASP A 215 -14.19 9.00 19.92
CA ASP A 215 -14.01 10.07 20.91
C ASP A 215 -13.91 11.41 20.16
N PRO A 216 -14.60 12.49 20.60
CA PRO A 216 -14.41 13.84 20.06
C PRO A 216 -12.95 14.26 19.85
N ARG A 217 -12.02 13.78 20.69
CA ARG A 217 -10.57 14.02 20.48
C ARG A 217 -10.03 13.33 19.23
N ALA A 218 -10.40 12.06 19.01
CA ALA A 218 -10.03 11.32 17.80
C ALA A 218 -10.71 11.89 16.56
N GLU A 219 -11.98 12.29 16.66
CA GLU A 219 -12.73 12.95 15.58
C GLU A 219 -12.06 14.25 15.13
N ARG A 220 -11.63 15.07 16.08
CA ARG A 220 -10.90 16.32 15.77
C ARG A 220 -9.59 16.06 15.04
N VAL A 221 -8.81 15.08 15.48
CA VAL A 221 -7.53 14.74 14.82
C VAL A 221 -7.77 14.18 13.41
N LEU A 222 -8.81 13.36 13.23
CA LEU A 222 -9.21 12.86 11.91
C LEU A 222 -9.63 14.00 10.97
N ALA A 223 -10.41 14.96 11.46
CA ALA A 223 -10.80 16.14 10.69
C ALA A 223 -9.57 16.99 10.31
N GLU A 224 -8.67 17.28 11.26
CA GLU A 224 -7.41 17.99 11.00
C GLU A 224 -6.57 17.29 9.91
N ARG A 225 -6.46 15.95 9.99
CA ARG A 225 -5.76 15.13 8.99
C ARG A 225 -6.44 15.20 7.62
N PHE A 226 -7.77 15.08 7.57
CA PHE A 226 -8.53 15.14 6.32
C PHE A 226 -8.32 16.47 5.59
N PHE A 227 -8.47 17.60 6.29
CA PHE A 227 -8.27 18.92 5.69
C PHE A 227 -6.83 19.14 5.19
N LEU A 228 -5.83 18.67 5.95
CA LEU A 228 -4.44 18.81 5.52
C LEU A 228 -4.14 17.95 4.28
N ALA A 229 -4.65 16.72 4.22
CA ALA A 229 -4.47 15.83 3.08
C ALA A 229 -5.15 16.39 1.82
N GLU A 230 -6.38 16.90 1.94
CA GLU A 230 -7.12 17.54 0.84
C GLU A 230 -6.35 18.75 0.29
N GLN A 231 -5.88 19.62 1.18
CA GLN A 231 -5.09 20.78 0.78
C GLN A 231 -3.76 20.43 0.12
N ARG A 232 -3.10 19.35 0.59
CA ARG A 232 -1.84 18.86 0.01
C ARG A 232 -2.08 18.35 -1.41
N GLU A 233 -3.13 17.58 -1.63
CA GLU A 233 -3.50 17.09 -2.96
C GLU A 233 -3.89 18.24 -3.90
N GLN A 234 -4.70 19.19 -3.42
CA GLN A 234 -5.07 20.36 -4.22
C GLN A 234 -3.83 21.13 -4.68
N ARG A 235 -2.88 21.40 -3.78
CA ARG A 235 -1.61 22.08 -4.12
C ARG A 235 -0.77 21.28 -5.12
N ARG A 236 -0.75 19.95 -5.02
CA ARG A 236 -0.06 19.07 -5.98
C ARG A 236 -0.69 19.18 -7.36
N SER A 237 -2.01 19.04 -7.46
CA SER A 237 -2.76 19.15 -8.72
C SER A 237 -2.59 20.52 -9.38
N GLU A 238 -2.71 21.60 -8.58
CA GLU A 238 -2.48 22.97 -9.05
C GLU A 238 -1.05 23.16 -9.58
N MET A 239 -0.03 22.65 -8.89
CA MET A 239 1.36 22.72 -9.36
C MET A 239 1.57 21.90 -10.64
N ALA A 240 1.03 20.69 -10.72
CA ALA A 240 1.15 19.80 -11.88
C ALA A 240 0.50 20.39 -13.16
N ALA A 241 -0.63 21.09 -12.99
CA ALA A 241 -1.32 21.78 -14.08
C ALA A 241 -0.72 23.15 -14.44
N SER A 242 0.14 23.70 -13.58
CA SER A 242 0.68 25.05 -13.76
C SER A 242 1.91 25.11 -14.66
N ILE A 243 2.12 26.26 -15.31
CA ILE A 243 3.38 26.58 -16.00
C ILE A 243 4.59 26.59 -15.06
N TRP A 244 4.36 26.80 -13.75
CA TRP A 244 5.43 26.84 -12.74
C TRP A 244 6.11 25.47 -12.54
N ARG A 245 5.51 24.37 -13.00
CA ARG A 245 6.15 23.03 -13.02
C ARG A 245 7.45 22.98 -13.83
N HIS A 246 7.67 23.97 -14.69
CA HIS A 246 8.89 24.08 -15.49
C HIS A 246 10.00 24.90 -14.80
N SER A 247 9.70 25.58 -13.69
CA SER A 247 10.68 26.34 -12.88
C SER A 247 11.25 25.49 -11.76
N ASN A 248 12.57 25.36 -11.71
CA ASN A 248 13.29 24.65 -10.65
C ASN A 248 13.06 25.31 -9.29
N LEU A 249 12.99 26.65 -9.23
CA LEU A 249 12.76 27.35 -7.97
C LEU A 249 11.35 27.08 -7.44
N ALA A 250 10.34 27.12 -8.30
CA ALA A 250 8.98 26.78 -7.91
C ALA A 250 8.85 25.32 -7.45
N LEU A 251 9.49 24.39 -8.16
CA LEU A 251 9.53 22.97 -7.79
C LEU A 251 10.21 22.74 -6.43
N LEU A 252 11.32 23.44 -6.15
CA LEU A 252 12.00 23.37 -4.85
C LEU A 252 11.07 23.85 -3.71
N LEU A 253 10.44 25.01 -3.89
CA LEU A 253 9.54 25.58 -2.89
C LEU A 253 8.31 24.70 -2.65
N TRP A 254 7.74 24.14 -3.71
CA TRP A 254 6.63 23.19 -3.61
C TRP A 254 7.06 21.91 -2.87
N ASN A 255 8.20 21.31 -3.23
CA ASN A 255 8.69 20.08 -2.59
C ASN A 255 8.98 20.30 -1.10
N ALA A 256 9.55 21.46 -0.73
CA ALA A 256 9.75 21.82 0.67
C ALA A 256 8.41 21.89 1.45
N ARG A 257 7.36 22.43 0.82
CA ARG A 257 6.02 22.47 1.40
C ARG A 257 5.37 21.10 1.48
N ASP A 258 5.42 20.29 0.42
CA ASP A 258 4.85 18.94 0.38
C ASP A 258 5.47 18.04 1.45
N ARG A 259 6.81 18.10 1.62
CA ARG A 259 7.51 17.38 2.70
C ARG A 259 7.06 17.82 4.09
N ARG A 260 6.89 19.12 4.31
CA ARG A 260 6.37 19.64 5.59
C ARG A 260 4.95 19.15 5.87
N ASP A 261 4.09 19.14 4.86
CA ASP A 261 2.73 18.61 4.98
C ASP A 261 2.75 17.10 5.27
N ALA A 262 3.66 16.34 4.63
CA ALA A 262 3.86 14.92 4.90
C ALA A 262 4.31 14.65 6.35
N THR A 263 5.26 15.43 6.88
CA THR A 263 5.66 15.35 8.29
C THR A 263 4.49 15.66 9.23
N ALA A 264 3.72 16.72 8.95
CA ALA A 264 2.56 17.08 9.77
C ALA A 264 1.45 16.02 9.72
N LEU A 265 1.25 15.35 8.57
CA LEU A 265 0.34 14.20 8.45
C LEU A 265 0.80 13.02 9.32
N ALA A 266 2.11 12.72 9.35
CA ALA A 266 2.66 11.69 10.23
C ALA A 266 2.48 12.03 11.72
N GLU A 267 2.72 13.28 12.11
CA GLU A 267 2.47 13.74 13.50
C GLU A 267 0.99 13.64 13.89
N LEU A 268 0.07 13.93 12.97
CA LEU A 268 -1.38 13.75 13.19
C LEU A 268 -1.74 12.27 13.36
N GLU A 269 -1.07 11.37 12.64
CA GLU A 269 -1.25 9.93 12.80
C GLU A 269 -0.79 9.44 14.18
N ASP A 270 0.35 9.94 14.68
CA ASP A 270 0.83 9.65 16.02
C ASP A 270 -0.10 10.19 17.12
N ARG A 271 -0.64 11.40 16.92
CA ARG A 271 -1.67 11.99 17.81
C ARG A 271 -2.94 11.15 17.82
N LEU A 272 -3.39 10.68 16.66
CA LEU A 272 -4.58 9.83 16.54
C LEU A 272 -4.36 8.49 17.26
N ARG A 273 -3.21 7.85 17.03
CA ARG A 273 -2.79 6.62 17.71
C ARG A 273 -2.80 6.81 19.23
N SER A 274 -2.25 7.92 19.72
CA SER A 274 -2.23 8.25 21.16
C SER A 274 -3.65 8.43 21.72
N ALA A 275 -4.52 9.16 21.03
CA ALA A 275 -5.91 9.36 21.45
C ALA A 275 -6.67 8.02 21.54
N LEU A 276 -6.53 7.17 20.52
CA LEU A 276 -7.18 5.85 20.46
C LEU A 276 -6.67 4.88 21.54
N ALA A 277 -5.39 4.99 21.93
CA ALA A 277 -4.79 4.13 22.96
C ALA A 277 -5.33 4.45 24.37
N THR A 278 -5.66 5.71 24.64
CA THR A 278 -6.13 6.20 25.95
C THR A 278 -7.64 6.06 26.18
N GLN A 279 -8.41 5.71 25.14
CA GLN A 279 -9.87 5.60 25.22
C GLN A 279 -10.29 4.31 25.94
N ASP A 280 -11.45 4.34 26.62
CA ASP A 280 -12.07 3.16 27.20
C ASP A 280 -12.21 2.04 26.15
N LYS A 281 -11.80 0.84 26.58
CA LYS A 281 -11.67 -0.35 25.76
C LYS A 281 -12.75 -1.34 26.16
N ASP A 282 -13.75 -1.52 25.31
CA ASP A 282 -14.72 -2.59 25.46
C ASP A 282 -14.25 -3.86 24.70
N LEU A 283 -14.97 -4.97 24.91
CA LEU A 283 -14.69 -6.24 24.24
C LEU A 283 -14.93 -6.18 22.72
N GLN A 284 -15.73 -5.23 22.24
CA GLN A 284 -15.96 -5.04 20.80
C GLN A 284 -14.72 -4.45 20.12
N VAL A 285 -13.99 -3.57 20.80
CA VAL A 285 -12.73 -2.98 20.36
C VAL A 285 -11.55 -3.92 20.55
N THR A 286 -11.49 -4.62 21.68
CA THR A 286 -10.30 -5.40 22.07
C THR A 286 -10.37 -6.87 21.69
N GLY A 287 -11.56 -7.47 21.67
CA GLY A 287 -11.71 -8.91 21.54
C GLY A 287 -11.32 -9.66 22.81
N PRO A 288 -11.14 -10.99 22.73
CA PRO A 288 -10.70 -11.78 23.87
C PRO A 288 -9.26 -11.42 24.26
N PRO A 289 -8.87 -11.64 25.54
CA PRO A 289 -7.50 -11.42 25.97
C PRO A 289 -6.52 -12.29 25.18
N ALA A 290 -5.42 -11.68 24.76
CA ALA A 290 -4.37 -12.37 24.02
C ALA A 290 -3.53 -13.24 24.97
N PRO A 291 -3.39 -14.56 24.73
CA PRO A 291 -2.80 -15.50 25.70
C PRO A 291 -1.28 -15.66 25.52
N PHE A 292 -0.53 -14.58 25.29
CA PHE A 292 0.91 -14.69 24.98
C PHE A 292 1.78 -14.36 26.20
N SER A 293 2.70 -15.26 26.54
CA SER A 293 3.64 -15.12 27.66
C SER A 293 4.78 -14.14 27.35
N ASP A 294 5.22 -14.12 26.10
CA ASP A 294 6.37 -13.35 25.64
C ASP A 294 6.30 -13.16 24.11
N THR A 295 7.26 -12.40 23.57
CA THR A 295 7.27 -12.07 22.14
C THR A 295 7.61 -13.25 21.23
N ALA A 296 8.40 -14.24 21.69
CA ALA A 296 8.72 -15.42 20.88
C ALA A 296 7.48 -16.33 20.75
N ALA A 297 6.78 -16.57 21.86
CA ALA A 297 5.50 -17.26 21.89
C ALA A 297 4.46 -16.57 21.00
N PHE A 298 4.41 -15.23 21.03
CA PHE A 298 3.55 -14.44 20.15
C PHE A 298 3.81 -14.72 18.66
N PHE A 299 5.06 -14.57 18.19
CA PHE A 299 5.38 -14.76 16.77
C PHE A 299 5.16 -16.20 16.34
N SER A 300 5.49 -17.17 17.20
CA SER A 300 5.23 -18.58 16.93
C SER A 300 3.74 -18.83 16.74
N ALA A 301 2.90 -18.27 17.60
CA ALA A 301 1.45 -18.44 17.51
C ALA A 301 0.84 -17.75 16.29
N GLN A 302 1.36 -16.59 15.87
CA GLN A 302 0.95 -15.94 14.62
C GLN A 302 1.34 -16.78 13.39
N ALA A 303 2.56 -17.33 13.36
CA ALA A 303 2.98 -18.24 12.29
C ALA A 303 2.14 -19.53 12.26
N ASP A 304 1.77 -20.06 13.43
CA ASP A 304 0.88 -21.23 13.52
C ASP A 304 -0.55 -20.90 13.05
N MET A 305 -1.05 -19.68 13.33
CA MET A 305 -2.35 -19.22 12.80
C MET A 305 -2.32 -19.15 11.27
N TRP A 306 -1.30 -18.53 10.70
CA TRP A 306 -1.08 -18.46 9.26
C TRP A 306 -1.05 -19.88 8.63
N MET A 307 -0.22 -20.78 9.17
CA MET A 307 -0.13 -22.17 8.69
C MET A 307 -1.46 -22.91 8.75
N ARG A 308 -2.18 -22.83 9.89
CA ARG A 308 -3.50 -23.48 10.04
C ARG A 308 -4.54 -22.91 9.08
N SER A 309 -4.47 -21.61 8.77
CA SER A 309 -5.34 -21.01 7.77
C SER A 309 -5.00 -21.52 6.36
N SER A 310 -3.72 -21.62 6.00
CA SER A 310 -3.28 -22.19 4.72
C SER A 310 -3.66 -23.65 4.53
N LEU A 311 -3.57 -24.47 5.58
CA LEU A 311 -4.03 -25.85 5.55
C LEU A 311 -5.55 -25.94 5.30
N GLN A 312 -6.33 -25.01 5.86
CA GLN A 312 -7.77 -24.94 5.58
C GLN A 312 -8.05 -24.50 4.14
N VAL A 313 -7.29 -23.55 3.60
CA VAL A 313 -7.39 -23.18 2.17
C VAL A 313 -7.06 -24.38 1.29
N ALA A 314 -6.00 -25.14 1.62
CA ALA A 314 -5.63 -26.34 0.88
C ALA A 314 -6.72 -27.42 0.91
N ALA A 315 -7.34 -27.63 2.07
CA ALA A 315 -8.46 -28.56 2.21
C ALA A 315 -9.66 -28.13 1.35
N LEU A 316 -10.07 -26.86 1.44
CA LEU A 316 -11.15 -26.30 0.60
C LEU A 316 -10.82 -26.43 -0.88
N ALA A 317 -9.60 -26.11 -1.29
CA ALA A 317 -9.19 -26.22 -2.68
C ALA A 317 -9.26 -27.68 -3.18
N LYS A 318 -8.77 -28.62 -2.38
CA LYS A 318 -8.79 -30.06 -2.70
C LYS A 318 -10.23 -30.57 -2.83
N ASP A 319 -11.09 -30.25 -1.88
CA ASP A 319 -12.48 -30.69 -1.86
C ASP A 319 -13.30 -30.12 -3.03
N HIS A 320 -12.92 -28.93 -3.51
CA HIS A 320 -13.52 -28.30 -4.68
C HIS A 320 -12.76 -28.56 -6.00
N GLY A 321 -11.75 -29.43 -6.01
CA GLY A 321 -11.00 -29.79 -7.22
C GLY A 321 -10.11 -28.68 -7.80
N ALA A 322 -9.84 -27.63 -7.04
CA ALA A 322 -9.03 -26.49 -7.43
C ALA A 322 -7.52 -26.80 -7.36
N LEU A 323 -6.73 -26.18 -8.24
CA LEU A 323 -5.29 -26.06 -8.00
C LEU A 323 -5.06 -25.16 -6.79
N TYR A 324 -4.25 -25.59 -5.82
CA TYR A 324 -3.77 -24.71 -4.77
C TYR A 324 -2.25 -24.58 -4.80
N ALA A 325 -1.77 -23.34 -4.78
CA ALA A 325 -0.38 -23.03 -4.50
C ALA A 325 -0.26 -21.82 -3.58
N HIS A 326 0.74 -21.84 -2.71
CA HIS A 326 0.97 -20.82 -1.70
C HIS A 326 2.41 -20.32 -1.77
N PHE A 327 2.57 -19.01 -1.91
CA PHE A 327 3.85 -18.33 -1.95
C PHE A 327 3.99 -17.45 -0.71
N LEU A 328 5.09 -17.60 0.02
CA LEU A 328 5.43 -16.62 1.05
C LEU A 328 5.79 -15.29 0.38
N GLN A 329 5.25 -14.19 0.91
CA GLN A 329 5.54 -12.86 0.36
C GLN A 329 7.03 -12.51 0.57
N PRO A 330 7.80 -12.26 -0.51
CA PRO A 330 9.18 -11.83 -0.38
C PRO A 330 9.32 -10.52 0.39
N ASN A 331 10.41 -10.35 1.15
CA ASN A 331 10.60 -9.19 2.01
C ASN A 331 12.05 -8.68 2.05
N GLN A 332 12.24 -7.37 1.88
CA GLN A 332 13.56 -6.74 1.82
C GLN A 332 14.42 -6.93 3.09
N TYR A 333 13.81 -7.23 4.24
CA TYR A 333 14.54 -7.47 5.49
C TYR A 333 14.95 -8.93 5.69
N VAL A 334 14.58 -9.83 4.78
CA VAL A 334 14.93 -11.26 4.80
C VAL A 334 16.02 -11.53 3.76
N PRO A 335 17.24 -11.90 4.18
CA PRO A 335 18.34 -12.16 3.26
C PRO A 335 17.96 -13.23 2.22
N GLY A 336 18.15 -12.90 0.94
CA GLY A 336 17.91 -13.84 -0.16
C GLY A 336 16.46 -14.00 -0.60
N SER A 337 15.47 -13.41 0.10
CA SER A 337 14.06 -13.61 -0.30
C SER A 337 13.70 -12.90 -1.61
N LYS A 338 14.40 -11.83 -1.96
CA LYS A 338 14.25 -11.15 -3.26
C LYS A 338 15.54 -10.46 -3.72
N PRO A 339 15.74 -10.30 -5.04
CA PRO A 339 16.72 -9.35 -5.54
C PRO A 339 16.36 -7.93 -5.07
N ILE A 340 17.33 -7.23 -4.50
CA ILE A 340 17.21 -5.81 -4.14
C ILE A 340 18.39 -5.03 -4.73
N GLY A 341 18.08 -4.08 -5.62
CA GLY A 341 19.10 -3.23 -6.24
C GLY A 341 19.49 -2.04 -5.35
N PRO A 342 20.62 -1.36 -5.62
CA PRO A 342 21.07 -0.22 -4.81
C PRO A 342 20.04 0.91 -4.68
N LYS A 343 19.29 1.19 -5.76
CA LYS A 343 18.23 2.22 -5.76
C LYS A 343 17.05 1.85 -4.85
N GLU A 344 16.64 0.59 -4.89
CA GLU A 344 15.56 0.10 -4.02
C GLU A 344 16.04 0.05 -2.57
N ALA A 345 17.25 -0.47 -2.31
CA ALA A 345 17.82 -0.54 -0.98
C ALA A 345 17.87 0.84 -0.28
N ALA A 346 18.21 1.90 -1.02
CA ALA A 346 18.29 3.26 -0.49
C ALA A 346 16.96 3.83 0.04
N VAL A 347 15.81 3.27 -0.37
CA VAL A 347 14.48 3.77 0.03
C VAL A 347 13.64 2.73 0.76
N ALA A 348 13.88 1.43 0.53
CA ALA A 348 13.09 0.34 1.08
C ALA A 348 13.65 -0.20 2.40
N LEU A 349 14.94 0.05 2.68
CA LEU A 349 15.60 -0.32 3.93
C LEU A 349 15.67 0.91 4.84
N VAL A 350 14.95 0.86 5.95
CA VAL A 350 14.98 1.90 6.97
C VAL A 350 16.05 1.54 8.00
N GLU A 351 17.00 2.44 8.23
CA GLU A 351 17.95 2.35 9.34
C GLU A 351 17.29 2.83 10.65
N GLY A 352 17.60 2.14 11.75
CA GLY A 352 17.06 2.48 13.07
C GLY A 352 15.79 1.70 13.47
N PRO A 353 15.17 2.06 14.61
CA PRO A 353 14.03 1.32 15.15
C PRO A 353 12.81 1.48 14.23
N PHE A 354 12.38 0.37 13.64
CA PHE A 354 11.22 0.33 12.76
C PHE A 354 10.45 -0.97 13.02
N CYS A 355 9.25 -0.83 13.61
CA CYS A 355 8.46 -1.97 14.10
C CYS A 355 8.27 -3.06 13.04
N TYR A 356 8.04 -2.68 11.78
CA TYR A 356 7.79 -3.66 10.71
C TYR A 356 9.07 -4.43 10.37
N GLY A 357 10.21 -3.75 10.27
CA GLY A 357 11.50 -4.38 10.03
C GLY A 357 11.88 -5.34 11.16
N ASP A 358 11.63 -4.95 12.41
CA ASP A 358 11.90 -5.80 13.58
C ASP A 358 10.96 -7.01 13.64
N ALA A 359 9.67 -6.82 13.35
CA ALA A 359 8.70 -7.91 13.28
C ALA A 359 9.07 -8.92 12.19
N VAL A 360 9.47 -8.44 11.01
CA VAL A 360 9.91 -9.31 9.91
C VAL A 360 11.12 -10.15 10.32
N LYS A 361 12.19 -9.51 10.82
CA LYS A 361 13.43 -10.20 11.20
C LYS A 361 13.18 -11.31 12.23
N ARG A 362 12.19 -11.14 13.10
CA ARG A 362 11.85 -12.10 14.17
C ARG A 362 10.85 -13.16 13.73
N GLY A 363 9.83 -12.79 12.96
CA GLY A 363 8.71 -13.68 12.63
C GLY A 363 8.87 -14.45 11.31
N TYR A 364 9.58 -13.93 10.30
CA TYR A 364 9.77 -14.63 9.03
C TYR A 364 10.50 -15.98 9.16
N PRO A 365 11.53 -16.14 10.00
CA PRO A 365 12.12 -17.46 10.23
C PRO A 365 11.10 -18.52 10.66
N MET A 366 10.08 -18.10 11.43
CA MET A 366 8.98 -18.98 11.83
C MET A 366 8.03 -19.26 10.66
N LEU A 367 7.70 -18.28 9.81
CA LEU A 367 6.91 -18.51 8.61
C LEU A 367 7.59 -19.51 7.66
N ILE A 368 8.90 -19.39 7.44
CA ILE A 368 9.69 -20.30 6.60
C ILE A 368 9.65 -21.73 7.19
N ASP A 369 9.85 -21.86 8.50
CA ASP A 369 9.70 -23.14 9.20
C ASP A 369 8.30 -23.76 9.02
N ARG A 370 7.24 -22.95 9.15
CA ARG A 370 5.86 -23.41 8.93
C ARG A 370 5.59 -23.70 7.45
N GLY A 371 6.25 -23.00 6.53
CA GLY A 371 6.23 -23.24 5.09
C GLY A 371 6.70 -24.65 4.74
N LYS A 372 7.82 -25.09 5.33
CA LYS A 372 8.31 -26.48 5.19
C LYS A 372 7.27 -27.50 5.64
N ARG A 373 6.57 -27.23 6.74
CA ARG A 373 5.48 -28.07 7.25
C ARG A 373 4.25 -28.07 6.33
N LEU A 374 3.97 -26.97 5.62
CA LEU A 374 2.96 -26.93 4.57
C LEU A 374 3.35 -27.85 3.41
N THR A 375 4.62 -27.82 2.97
CA THR A 375 5.15 -28.73 1.94
C THR A 375 5.03 -30.20 2.38
N GLU A 376 5.41 -30.52 3.63
CA GLU A 376 5.26 -31.86 4.21
C GLU A 376 3.79 -32.32 4.25
N ALA A 377 2.85 -31.38 4.45
CA ALA A 377 1.41 -31.64 4.40
C ALA A 377 0.83 -31.71 2.97
N GLY A 378 1.68 -31.60 1.94
CA GLY A 378 1.28 -31.73 0.53
C GLY A 378 0.78 -30.43 -0.11
N VAL A 379 0.98 -29.28 0.52
CA VAL A 379 0.72 -27.97 -0.11
C VAL A 379 1.84 -27.65 -1.09
N LEU A 380 1.49 -27.17 -2.29
CA LEU A 380 2.45 -26.60 -3.22
C LEU A 380 2.91 -25.24 -2.68
N PHE A 381 3.96 -25.25 -1.86
CA PHE A 381 4.48 -24.09 -1.17
C PHE A 381 5.87 -23.69 -1.67
N GLU A 382 6.12 -22.37 -1.81
CA GLU A 382 7.40 -21.76 -2.16
C GLU A 382 7.65 -20.54 -1.26
N ASP A 383 8.88 -20.36 -0.74
CA ASP A 383 9.27 -19.23 0.12
C ASP A 383 10.14 -18.14 -0.54
#